data_AF-A0A831RN84-F1
#
_entry.id   AF-A0A831RN84-F1
#
_cell.length_a   1.000
_cell.length_b   1.000
_cell.length_c   1.000
_cell.angle_alpha   90.00
_cell.angle_beta   90.00
_cell.angle_gamma   90.00
#
_symmetry.space_group_name_H-M   'P 1'
#
loop_
_entity.id
_entity.type
_entity.pdbx_description
1 polymer ?
#
loop_
_entity_poly.entity_id
_entity_poly.type
_entity_poly.pdbx_seq_one_letter_code
_entity_poly.pdbx_strand_id
1 'polypeptide(L)'
;MLALILLWVGWALYEDPQVAALNRRLEADPQVSAFPYRFRVLRLENGVATMSTPRSSALPVSRVLGILFPHVAGKAEDSDAFQAAQRQLARVQTRARDLVLEDPGVKSVRWELDRGWLGSYGIQLSPAY
;
A
#
# COMPACT_ATOMS: atom_id res chain seq x y z
N MET A 1 -8.64 -25.35 -28.05
CA MET A 1 -8.20 -23.93 -28.01
C MET A 1 -9.09 -23.07 -27.11
N LEU A 2 -10.42 -23.05 -27.33
CA LEU A 2 -11.38 -22.30 -26.47
C LEU A 2 -11.32 -22.66 -24.98
N ALA A 3 -11.25 -23.95 -24.61
CA ALA A 3 -11.16 -24.37 -23.21
C ALA A 3 -9.87 -23.89 -22.52
N LEU A 4 -8.74 -23.85 -23.24
CA LEU A 4 -7.47 -23.33 -22.73
C LEU A 4 -7.52 -21.82 -22.54
N ILE A 5 -8.16 -21.09 -23.47
CA ILE A 5 -8.38 -19.64 -23.35
C ILE A 5 -9.29 -19.34 -22.15
N LEU A 6 -10.37 -20.10 -21.97
CA LEU A 6 -11.29 -19.92 -20.84
C LEU A 6 -10.62 -20.25 -19.49
N LEU A 7 -9.77 -21.28 -19.43
CA LEU A 7 -8.97 -21.59 -18.25
C LEU A 7 -7.95 -20.48 -17.93
N TRP A 8 -7.28 -19.96 -18.95
CA TRP A 8 -6.33 -18.86 -18.80
C TRP A 8 -7.01 -17.57 -18.34
N VAL A 9 -8.15 -17.22 -18.93
CA VAL A 9 -8.95 -16.05 -18.54
C VAL A 9 -9.49 -16.23 -17.12
N GLY A 10 -9.98 -17.42 -16.77
CA GLY A 10 -10.45 -17.71 -15.42
C GLY A 10 -9.37 -17.59 -14.36
N TRP A 11 -8.14 -18.01 -14.66
CA TRP A 11 -7.00 -17.86 -13.75
C TRP A 11 -6.50 -16.42 -13.67
N ALA A 12 -6.45 -15.70 -14.79
CA ALA A 12 -6.04 -14.29 -14.85
C ALA A 12 -7.01 -13.34 -14.11
N LEU A 13 -8.28 -13.74 -13.96
CA LEU A 13 -9.31 -12.98 -13.26
C LEU A 13 -9.55 -13.47 -11.82
N TYR A 14 -8.84 -14.52 -11.38
CA TYR A 14 -8.99 -15.03 -10.03
C TYR A 14 -8.38 -14.05 -9.02
N GLU A 15 -9.24 -13.41 -8.24
CA GLU A 15 -8.85 -12.69 -7.03
C GLU A 15 -9.04 -13.62 -5.83
N ASP A 16 -7.99 -13.77 -5.01
CA ASP A 16 -8.07 -14.55 -3.78
C ASP A 16 -9.18 -13.98 -2.86
N PRO A 17 -10.22 -14.75 -2.52
CA PRO A 17 -11.33 -14.28 -1.69
C PRO A 17 -10.89 -13.72 -0.33
N GLN A 18 -9.80 -14.26 0.23
CA GLN A 18 -9.23 -13.81 1.49
C GLN A 18 -8.56 -12.44 1.33
N VAL A 19 -7.82 -12.23 0.23
CA VAL A 19 -7.26 -10.91 -0.12
C VAL A 19 -8.37 -9.89 -0.34
N ALA A 20 -9.42 -10.25 -1.07
CA ALA A 20 -10.56 -9.37 -1.30
C ALA A 20 -11.27 -9.00 0.02
N ALA A 21 -11.40 -9.94 0.96
CA ALA A 21 -11.98 -9.68 2.28
C ALA A 21 -11.12 -8.73 3.12
N LEU A 22 -9.80 -8.92 3.13
CA LEU A 22 -8.86 -8.00 3.81
C LEU A 22 -8.92 -6.59 3.21
N ASN A 23 -8.99 -6.46 1.89
CA ASN A 23 -9.13 -5.17 1.22
C ASN A 23 -10.45 -4.47 1.56
N ARG A 24 -11.58 -5.20 1.62
CA ARG A 24 -12.85 -4.65 2.10
C ARG A 24 -12.76 -4.16 3.55
N ARG A 25 -12.02 -4.87 4.42
CA ARG A 25 -11.79 -4.42 5.81
C ARG A 25 -11.00 -3.11 5.86
N LEU A 26 -9.95 -2.97 5.04
CA LEU A 26 -9.19 -1.71 4.92
C LEU A 26 -10.08 -0.55 4.44
N GLU A 27 -10.97 -0.80 3.49
CA GLU A 27 -11.90 0.19 2.96
C GLU A 27 -13.01 0.58 3.94
N ALA A 28 -13.40 -0.33 4.83
CA ALA A 28 -14.40 -0.06 5.86
C ALA A 28 -13.87 0.78 7.03
N ASP A 29 -12.56 0.85 7.23
CA ASP A 29 -11.96 1.66 8.30
C ASP A 29 -11.90 3.15 7.90
N PRO A 30 -12.53 4.08 8.65
CA PRO A 30 -12.57 5.50 8.28
C PRO A 30 -11.20 6.18 8.25
N GLN A 31 -10.26 5.75 9.11
CA GLN A 31 -8.94 6.38 9.19
C GLN A 31 -8.07 5.95 8.01
N VAL A 32 -8.18 4.69 7.58
CA VAL A 32 -7.43 4.16 6.43
C VAL A 32 -8.05 4.61 5.11
N SER A 33 -9.37 4.53 4.96
CA SER A 33 -10.07 4.85 3.71
C SER A 33 -10.04 6.34 3.35
N ALA A 34 -10.03 7.24 4.35
CA ALA A 34 -9.92 8.68 4.11
C ALA A 34 -8.50 9.15 3.78
N PHE A 35 -7.49 8.27 3.86
CA PHE A 35 -6.11 8.64 3.60
C PHE A 35 -5.85 8.84 2.09
N PRO A 36 -5.02 9.81 1.67
CA PRO A 36 -4.76 10.06 0.24
C PRO A 36 -4.12 8.88 -0.51
N TYR A 37 -3.47 7.97 0.21
CA TYR A 37 -2.94 6.72 -0.34
C TYR A 37 -3.82 5.54 0.06
N ARG A 38 -4.23 4.73 -0.93
CA ARG A 38 -5.00 3.51 -0.67
C ARG A 38 -4.08 2.33 -0.43
N PHE A 39 -3.95 1.94 0.85
CA PHE A 39 -3.30 0.69 1.23
C PHE A 39 -4.12 -0.51 0.74
N ARG A 40 -3.45 -1.53 0.21
CA ARG A 40 -4.08 -2.77 -0.24
C ARG A 40 -3.23 -3.98 0.10
N VAL A 41 -3.88 -5.10 0.41
CA VAL A 41 -3.25 -6.42 0.37
C VAL A 41 -3.16 -6.84 -1.10
N LEU A 42 -1.93 -7.16 -1.53
CA LEU A 42 -1.62 -7.59 -2.88
C LEU A 42 -1.70 -9.10 -3.03
N ARG A 43 -1.30 -9.84 -1.99
CA ARG A 43 -1.32 -11.29 -1.91
C ARG A 43 -1.22 -11.77 -0.47
N LEU A 44 -1.70 -12.98 -0.21
CA LEU A 44 -1.58 -13.67 1.07
C LEU A 44 -1.00 -15.07 0.82
N GLU A 45 0.21 -15.32 1.32
CA GLU A 45 0.91 -16.59 1.05
C GLU A 45 1.45 -17.14 2.37
N ASN A 46 1.07 -18.37 2.73
CA ASN A 46 1.53 -19.03 3.97
C ASN A 46 1.32 -18.21 5.25
N GLY A 47 0.27 -17.39 5.29
CA GLY A 47 -0.04 -16.46 6.38
C GLY A 47 0.79 -15.19 6.38
N VAL A 48 1.51 -14.88 5.31
CA VAL A 48 2.21 -13.61 5.13
C VAL A 48 1.40 -12.73 4.16
N ALA A 49 0.79 -11.67 4.68
CA ALA A 49 0.11 -10.68 3.85
C ALA A 49 1.13 -9.69 3.29
N THR A 50 1.22 -9.58 1.96
CA THR A 50 2.00 -8.51 1.34
C THR A 50 1.10 -7.32 1.07
N MET A 51 1.42 -6.17 1.67
CA MET A 51 0.67 -4.93 1.57
C MET A 51 1.42 -3.87 0.76
N SER A 52 0.69 -3.07 -0.01
CA SER A 52 1.23 -1.95 -0.75
C SER A 52 1.66 -0.80 0.17
N THR A 53 2.74 -0.11 -0.19
CA THR A 53 3.21 1.10 0.50
C THR A 53 3.70 2.15 -0.50
N PRO A 54 3.48 3.46 -0.23
CA PRO A 54 4.06 4.52 -1.04
C PRO A 54 5.52 4.82 -0.63
N ARG A 55 6.00 4.23 0.48
CA ARG A 55 7.33 4.48 1.06
C ARG A 55 8.26 3.29 0.82
N SER A 56 9.48 3.57 0.35
CA SER A 56 10.60 2.62 0.40
C SER A 56 11.87 3.30 0.85
N SER A 57 12.90 2.52 1.16
CA SER A 57 14.26 3.02 1.38
C SER A 57 14.90 3.60 0.11
N ALA A 58 14.39 3.25 -1.08
CA ALA A 58 14.90 3.74 -2.36
C ALA A 58 14.42 5.17 -2.69
N LEU A 59 13.49 5.73 -1.91
CA LEU A 59 12.94 7.08 -2.12
C LEU A 59 13.05 7.93 -0.86
N PRO A 60 13.49 9.21 -0.97
CA PRO A 60 13.40 10.16 0.12
C PRO A 60 11.96 10.30 0.63
N VAL A 61 11.78 10.25 1.95
CA VAL A 61 10.47 10.41 2.59
C VAL A 61 9.82 11.75 2.22
N SER A 62 10.62 12.80 2.08
CA SER A 62 10.17 14.13 1.68
C SER A 62 9.43 14.14 0.34
N ARG A 63 9.82 13.28 -0.60
CA ARG A 63 9.16 13.18 -1.89
C ARG A 63 7.77 12.54 -1.77
N VAL A 64 7.66 11.48 -0.97
CA VAL A 64 6.38 10.81 -0.72
C VAL A 64 5.43 11.71 0.06
N LEU A 65 5.93 12.38 1.11
CA LEU A 65 5.11 13.31 1.90
C LEU A 65 4.69 14.54 1.09
N GLY A 66 5.52 15.05 0.19
CA GLY A 66 5.14 16.14 -0.71
C GLY A 66 4.00 15.77 -1.66
N ILE A 67 3.89 14.50 -2.07
CA ILE A 67 2.75 14.00 -2.86
C ILE A 67 1.50 13.86 -2.00
N LEU A 68 1.62 13.22 -0.84
CA LEU A 68 0.47 12.94 0.05
C LEU A 68 -0.07 14.21 0.73
N PHE A 69 0.80 15.17 0.98
CA PHE A 69 0.52 16.40 1.71
C PHE A 69 1.17 17.58 0.97
N PRO A 70 0.55 18.13 -0.09
CA PRO A 70 1.16 19.18 -0.92
C PRO A 70 1.65 20.40 -0.12
N HIS A 71 1.01 20.71 1.01
CA HIS A 71 1.39 21.80 1.90
C HIS A 71 2.75 21.60 2.61
N VAL A 72 3.33 20.39 2.62
CA VAL A 72 4.68 20.13 3.16
C VAL A 72 5.75 19.96 2.10
N ALA A 73 5.39 20.03 0.81
CA ALA A 73 6.36 19.94 -0.27
C ALA A 73 7.41 21.06 -0.15
N GLY A 74 8.70 20.69 -0.19
CA GLY A 74 9.82 21.62 -0.07
C GLY A 74 10.06 22.19 1.33
N LYS A 75 9.29 21.78 2.36
CA LYS A 75 9.60 22.14 3.75
C LYS A 75 10.79 21.33 4.28
N ALA A 76 11.50 21.92 5.25
CA ALA A 76 12.55 21.23 5.98
C ALA A 76 11.98 20.04 6.77
N GLU A 77 12.74 18.95 6.86
CA GLU A 77 12.28 17.71 7.48
C GLU A 77 12.06 17.86 8.99
N ASP A 78 12.73 18.80 9.64
CA ASP A 78 12.57 19.15 11.06
C ASP A 78 11.41 20.11 11.33
N SER A 79 10.76 20.66 10.29
CA SER A 79 9.62 21.54 10.49
C SER A 79 8.42 20.81 11.09
N ASP A 80 7.66 21.51 11.94
CA ASP A 80 6.50 20.94 12.61
C ASP A 80 5.48 20.32 11.65
N ALA A 81 5.25 20.97 10.51
CA ALA A 81 4.32 20.49 9.48
C ALA A 81 4.81 19.19 8.84
N PHE A 82 6.09 19.09 8.51
CA PHE A 82 6.67 17.88 7.94
C PHE A 82 6.62 16.71 8.92
N GLN A 83 7.01 16.97 10.18
CA GLN A 83 6.95 15.98 11.25
C GLN A 83 5.51 15.53 11.53
N ALA A 84 4.52 16.44 11.47
CA ALA A 84 3.11 16.09 11.59
C ALA A 84 2.64 15.17 10.45
N ALA A 85 3.00 15.49 9.21
CA ALA A 85 2.71 14.66 8.03
C ALA A 85 3.35 13.26 8.13
N GLN A 86 4.61 13.19 8.57
CA GLN A 86 5.31 11.92 8.80
C GLN A 86 4.62 11.07 9.87
N ARG A 87 4.26 11.68 11.01
CA ARG A 87 3.51 10.98 12.07
C ARG A 87 2.15 10.52 11.57
N GLN A 88 1.46 11.30 10.75
CA GLN A 88 0.17 10.90 10.18
C GLN A 88 0.31 9.68 9.27
N LEU A 89 1.28 9.69 8.35
CA LEU A 89 1.58 8.53 7.50
C LEU A 89 1.88 7.28 8.36
N ALA A 90 2.74 7.40 9.37
CA ALA A 90 3.08 6.29 10.25
C ALA A 90 1.86 5.75 11.01
N ARG A 91 0.99 6.63 11.53
CA ARG A 91 -0.24 6.22 12.22
C ARG A 91 -1.18 5.44 11.32
N VAL A 92 -1.43 5.92 10.10
CA VAL A 92 -2.35 5.24 9.17
C VAL A 92 -1.75 3.93 8.66
N GLN A 93 -0.45 3.90 8.35
CA GLN A 93 0.23 2.68 7.93
C GLN A 93 0.20 1.60 9.02
N THR A 94 0.38 1.98 10.29
CA THR A 94 0.22 1.08 11.44
C THR A 94 -1.22 0.59 11.56
N ARG A 95 -2.22 1.48 11.46
CA ARG A 95 -3.63 1.09 11.52
C ARG A 95 -3.99 0.08 10.41
N ALA A 96 -3.56 0.33 9.18
CA ALA A 96 -3.79 -0.56 8.05
C ALA A 96 -3.16 -1.95 8.29
N ARG A 97 -1.93 -2.00 8.81
CA ARG A 97 -1.27 -3.26 9.19
C ARG A 97 -2.07 -4.01 10.26
N ASP A 98 -2.47 -3.30 11.32
CA ASP A 98 -3.13 -3.92 12.46
C ASP A 98 -4.49 -4.51 12.05
N LEU A 99 -5.27 -3.82 11.21
CA LEU A 99 -6.51 -4.36 10.63
C LEU A 99 -6.32 -5.66 9.84
N VAL A 100 -5.19 -5.79 9.14
CA VAL A 100 -4.88 -7.02 8.39
C VAL A 100 -4.42 -8.13 9.34
N LEU A 101 -3.70 -7.81 10.41
CA LEU A 101 -3.29 -8.76 11.45
C LEU A 101 -4.44 -9.24 12.35
N GLU A 102 -5.58 -8.54 12.36
CA GLU A 102 -6.80 -9.01 13.05
C GLU A 102 -7.42 -10.26 12.39
N ASP A 103 -7.04 -10.60 11.15
CA ASP A 103 -7.47 -11.85 10.51
C ASP A 103 -6.63 -13.04 11.00
N PRO A 104 -7.24 -14.12 11.52
CA PRO A 104 -6.51 -15.26 12.07
C PRO A 104 -5.69 -16.03 11.02
N GLY A 105 -5.98 -15.85 9.74
CA GLY A 105 -5.19 -16.39 8.63
C GLY A 105 -3.89 -15.64 8.38
N VAL A 106 -3.70 -14.46 8.98
CA VAL A 106 -2.49 -13.63 8.82
C VAL A 106 -1.59 -13.74 10.03
N LYS A 107 -0.38 -14.24 9.82
CA LYS A 107 0.70 -14.37 10.81
C LYS A 107 1.63 -13.17 10.82
N SER A 108 1.82 -12.51 9.67
CA SER A 108 2.70 -11.35 9.54
C SER A 108 2.37 -10.52 8.31
N VAL A 109 2.86 -9.28 8.30
CA VAL A 109 2.73 -8.35 7.17
C VAL A 109 4.11 -8.02 6.61
N ARG A 110 4.22 -7.99 5.28
CA ARG A 110 5.36 -7.44 4.54
C ARG A 110 4.89 -6.29 3.67
N TRP A 111 5.79 -5.35 3.41
CA TRP A 111 5.49 -4.19 2.58
C TRP A 111 6.13 -4.32 1.21
N GLU A 112 5.36 -4.01 0.18
CA GLU A 112 5.81 -3.93 -1.20
C GLU A 112 5.56 -2.53 -1.74
N LEU A 113 6.58 -1.98 -2.39
CA LEU A 113 6.52 -0.63 -2.91
C LEU A 113 5.55 -0.55 -4.09
N ASP A 114 4.62 0.37 -4.02
CA ASP A 114 3.64 0.63 -5.07
C ASP A 114 4.26 1.47 -6.19
N ARG A 115 4.99 0.79 -7.07
CA ARG A 115 5.63 1.41 -8.24
C ARG A 115 4.62 2.02 -9.20
N GLY A 116 3.41 1.45 -9.30
CA GLY A 116 2.35 1.98 -10.15
C GLY A 116 1.84 3.32 -9.66
N TRP A 117 1.54 3.42 -8.36
CA TRP A 117 1.16 4.68 -7.74
C TRP A 117 2.27 5.74 -7.88
N LEU A 118 3.52 5.39 -7.61
CA LEU A 118 4.66 6.31 -7.81
C LEU A 118 4.80 6.75 -9.28
N GLY A 119 4.64 5.82 -10.22
CA GLY A 119 4.66 6.10 -11.65
C GLY A 119 3.57 7.07 -12.08
N SER A 120 2.39 7.04 -11.43
CA SER A 120 1.32 8.01 -11.68
C SER A 120 1.67 9.45 -11.30
N TYR A 121 2.68 9.65 -10.45
CA TYR A 121 3.27 10.96 -10.10
C TYR A 121 4.60 11.23 -10.82
N GLY A 122 4.90 10.49 -11.88
CA GLY A 122 6.12 10.66 -12.68
C GLY A 122 7.40 10.15 -11.99
N ILE A 123 7.28 9.38 -10.91
CA ILE A 123 8.43 8.79 -10.22
C ILE A 123 8.69 7.40 -10.81
N GLN A 124 9.68 7.33 -11.70
CA GLN A 124 10.17 6.07 -12.24
C GLN A 124 11.32 5.56 -11.37
N LEU A 125 11.11 4.39 -10.76
CA LEU A 125 12.17 3.66 -10.09
C LEU A 125 12.74 2.66 -11.06
N SER A 126 14.06 2.72 -11.27
CA SER A 126 14.75 1.66 -11.99
C SER A 126 14.38 0.30 -11.38
N PRO A 127 14.13 -0.73 -12.19
CA PRO A 127 14.12 -2.10 -11.69
C PRO A 127 15.54 -2.39 -11.21
N ALA A 128 15.78 -2.25 -9.90
CA ALA A 128 17.07 -2.52 -9.30
C ALA A 128 17.23 -4.02 -9.07
N TYR A 129 18.34 -4.54 -9.60
CA TYR A 129 19.05 -5.81 -9.39
C TYR A 129 18.66 -6.67 -8.19
#